data_AF-A0A7X3LYK2-F1
#
_entry.id   AF-A0A7X3LYK2-F1
#
_cell.length_a   1.000
_cell.length_b   1.000
_cell.length_c   1.000
_cell.angle_alpha   90.00
_cell.angle_beta   90.00
_cell.angle_gamma   90.00
#
_symmetry.space_group_name_H-M   'P 1'
#
loop_
_entity.id
_entity.type
_entity.pdbx_description
1 polymer ?
#
loop_
_entity_poly.entity_id
_entity_poly.type
_entity_poly.pdbx_seq_one_letter_code
_entity_poly.pdbx_strand_id
1 'polypeptide(L)'
;MKLHTKMPRPIVGWPLAPAIALDKQAPGFLVNLFEASHLRRQSLFAVFSTVNITSEGASGFLQQLDGTANEAYNLANPMEAFARALCQRKCRDLVRAAFGSFENGLMGALGRIGGGPLDRPHLYRELVSFFQEREHRAKARTLRHVRVMSSETIKVLRTLDPLWVSNPHLVDMCSRHGSASGLNEALRFIRSYCSGADDHALRRSIKMVGPASTTDAFFQEWFRKADRFPTGPEIRTDRFRPLSSATDMIEAGRRFRNCLGKKIRDVLLGRYYYLEWAVSPGAVVELKPLSDGRNWLVEAIYGHDNTSLHHELLRNIRADLCDAGLLELIEIREDPEKEELARTLGLESPLDWLI
;
A
#
# COMPACT_ATOMS: atom_id res chain seq x y z
N MET A 1 -31.18 -23.11 -26.51
CA MET A 1 -30.19 -22.07 -26.84
C MET A 1 -30.63 -20.78 -26.15
N LYS A 2 -30.02 -20.40 -25.01
CA LYS A 2 -30.41 -19.15 -24.32
C LYS A 2 -29.96 -17.97 -25.18
N LEU A 3 -30.90 -17.25 -25.78
CA LEU A 3 -30.64 -15.96 -26.41
C LEU A 3 -30.23 -14.99 -25.29
N HIS A 4 -28.92 -14.87 -25.05
CA HIS A 4 -28.40 -13.76 -24.28
C HIS A 4 -28.55 -12.51 -25.13
N THR A 5 -29.68 -11.82 -24.98
CA THR A 5 -29.89 -10.47 -25.50
C THR A 5 -28.78 -9.59 -24.96
N LYS A 6 -27.83 -9.23 -25.84
CA LYS A 6 -26.77 -8.30 -25.49
C LYS A 6 -27.41 -6.93 -25.35
N MET A 7 -27.63 -6.49 -24.11
CA MET A 7 -28.10 -5.12 -23.89
C MET A 7 -27.02 -4.14 -24.37
N PRO A 8 -27.39 -3.14 -25.20
CA PRO A 8 -26.50 -2.05 -25.56
C PRO A 8 -25.90 -1.38 -24.31
N ARG A 9 -24.61 -1.04 -24.35
CA ARG A 9 -23.91 -0.39 -23.23
C ARG A 9 -23.32 0.95 -23.64
N PRO A 10 -23.55 2.04 -22.90
CA PRO A 10 -23.07 3.36 -23.27
C PRO A 10 -21.56 3.39 -23.47
N ILE A 11 -21.08 4.19 -24.42
CA ILE A 11 -19.66 4.48 -24.61
C ILE A 11 -19.44 5.87 -24.03
N VAL A 12 -18.53 5.99 -23.07
CA VAL A 12 -18.24 7.23 -22.35
C VAL A 12 -16.74 7.51 -22.36
N GLY A 13 -16.37 8.77 -22.17
CA GLY A 13 -14.98 9.21 -22.07
C GLY A 13 -14.26 9.34 -23.41
N TRP A 14 -12.93 9.24 -23.36
CA TRP A 14 -12.03 9.50 -24.49
C TRP A 14 -12.25 8.60 -25.74
N PRO A 15 -12.79 7.36 -25.68
CA PRO A 15 -13.05 6.55 -26.88
C PRO A 15 -14.25 7.01 -27.71
N LEU A 16 -15.09 7.92 -27.21
CA LEU A 16 -16.31 8.33 -27.91
C LEU A 16 -16.00 9.12 -29.19
N ALA A 17 -15.09 10.09 -29.11
CA ALA A 17 -14.67 10.90 -30.26
C ALA A 17 -14.12 10.05 -31.43
N PRO A 18 -13.16 9.12 -31.22
CA PRO A 18 -12.67 8.27 -32.31
C PRO A 18 -13.76 7.31 -32.83
N ALA A 19 -14.67 6.83 -31.97
CA ALA A 19 -15.78 5.98 -32.42
C ALA A 19 -16.77 6.74 -33.33
N ILE A 20 -17.10 7.99 -33.01
CA ILE A 20 -17.94 8.85 -33.87
C ILE A 20 -17.25 9.12 -35.21
N ALA A 21 -15.94 9.39 -35.20
CA ALA A 21 -15.17 9.62 -36.41
C ALA A 21 -15.20 8.40 -37.34
N LEU A 22 -15.10 7.19 -36.79
CA LEU A 22 -15.17 5.95 -37.56
C LEU A 22 -16.58 5.61 -38.04
N ASP A 23 -17.61 5.91 -37.26
CA ASP A 23 -19.02 5.69 -37.67
C ASP A 23 -19.43 6.58 -38.84
N LYS A 24 -18.88 7.80 -38.93
CA LYS A 24 -19.04 8.65 -40.13
C LYS A 24 -18.45 8.03 -41.40
N GLN A 25 -17.42 7.19 -41.26
CA GLN A 25 -16.72 6.55 -42.38
C GLN A 25 -17.33 5.19 -42.71
N ALA A 26 -17.85 4.48 -41.71
CA ALA A 26 -18.54 3.21 -41.83
C ALA A 26 -19.76 3.18 -40.91
N PRO A 27 -20.94 3.63 -41.39
CA PRO A 27 -22.16 3.69 -40.59
C PRO A 27 -22.50 2.35 -39.93
N GLY A 28 -22.84 2.39 -38.64
CA GLY A 28 -23.13 1.21 -37.82
C GLY A 28 -21.92 0.72 -37.00
N PHE A 29 -20.75 1.35 -37.13
CA PHE A 29 -19.62 1.11 -36.24
C PHE A 29 -19.99 1.33 -34.77
N LEU A 30 -20.70 2.42 -34.47
CA LEU A 30 -21.14 2.73 -33.11
C LEU A 30 -22.09 1.67 -32.57
N VAL A 31 -23.07 1.24 -33.37
CA VAL A 31 -24.02 0.18 -33.00
C VAL A 31 -23.26 -1.11 -32.64
N ASN A 32 -22.32 -1.52 -33.48
CA ASN A 32 -21.46 -2.68 -33.22
C ASN A 32 -20.68 -2.53 -31.90
N LEU A 33 -20.21 -1.33 -31.57
CA LEU A 33 -19.47 -1.06 -30.33
C LEU A 33 -20.38 -0.99 -29.08
N PHE A 34 -21.63 -0.52 -29.22
CA PHE A 34 -22.64 -0.54 -28.15
C PHE A 34 -23.01 -1.99 -27.76
N GLU A 35 -23.11 -2.89 -28.73
CA GLU A 35 -23.47 -4.30 -28.53
C GLU A 35 -22.27 -5.23 -28.28
N ALA A 36 -21.05 -4.70 -28.38
CA ALA A 36 -19.83 -5.48 -28.23
C ALA A 36 -19.68 -6.09 -26.81
N SER A 37 -19.03 -7.27 -26.77
CA SER A 37 -18.59 -7.87 -25.51
C SER A 37 -17.56 -6.98 -24.81
N HIS A 38 -17.33 -7.18 -23.51
CA HIS A 38 -16.29 -6.45 -22.77
C HIS A 38 -14.93 -6.57 -23.45
N LEU A 39 -14.51 -7.80 -23.77
CA LEU A 39 -13.23 -8.02 -24.45
C LEU A 39 -13.14 -7.27 -25.79
N ARG A 40 -14.21 -7.28 -26.59
CA ARG A 40 -14.24 -6.59 -27.89
C ARG A 40 -14.09 -5.09 -27.70
N ARG A 41 -14.84 -4.48 -26.78
CA ARG A 41 -14.73 -3.05 -26.46
C ARG A 41 -13.32 -2.69 -26.00
N GLN A 42 -12.76 -3.46 -25.07
CA GLN A 42 -11.43 -3.20 -24.54
C GLN A 42 -10.33 -3.37 -25.59
N SER A 43 -10.50 -4.30 -26.54
CA SER A 43 -9.57 -4.44 -27.66
C SER A 43 -9.63 -3.22 -28.59
N LEU A 44 -10.82 -2.70 -28.86
CA LEU A 44 -11.00 -1.49 -29.68
C LEU A 44 -10.47 -0.24 -28.98
N PHE A 45 -10.70 -0.11 -27.67
CA PHE A 45 -10.13 0.98 -26.88
C PHE A 45 -8.60 0.88 -26.87
N ALA A 46 -8.03 -0.32 -26.71
CA ALA A 46 -6.58 -0.49 -26.81
C ALA A 46 -6.02 -0.01 -28.16
N VAL A 47 -6.71 -0.30 -29.28
CA VAL A 47 -6.34 0.24 -30.61
C VAL A 47 -6.46 1.77 -30.64
N PHE A 48 -7.56 2.35 -30.16
CA PHE A 48 -7.74 3.80 -30.13
C PHE A 48 -6.70 4.52 -29.25
N SER A 49 -6.13 3.83 -28.27
CA SER A 49 -5.08 4.40 -27.41
C SER A 49 -3.71 4.52 -28.09
N THR A 50 -3.54 3.91 -29.26
CA THR A 50 -2.25 3.81 -29.97
C THR A 50 -2.30 4.38 -31.38
N VAL A 51 -3.42 4.17 -32.08
CA VAL A 51 -3.58 4.59 -33.48
C VAL A 51 -4.15 6.00 -33.54
N ASN A 52 -3.43 6.90 -34.20
CA ASN A 52 -3.99 8.20 -34.58
C ASN A 52 -5.12 7.98 -35.60
N ILE A 53 -6.32 8.49 -35.29
CA ILE A 53 -7.53 8.28 -36.11
C ILE A 53 -7.52 9.27 -37.29
N THR A 54 -6.54 9.08 -38.17
CA THR A 54 -6.31 9.78 -39.43
C THR A 54 -6.09 8.73 -40.53
N SER A 55 -6.20 9.12 -41.80
CA SER A 55 -5.98 8.20 -42.92
C SER A 55 -4.59 7.54 -42.88
N GLU A 56 -3.55 8.29 -42.49
CA GLU A 56 -2.19 7.77 -42.35
C GLU A 56 -2.10 6.72 -41.22
N GLY A 57 -2.65 7.03 -40.04
CA GLY A 57 -2.64 6.09 -38.91
C GLY A 57 -3.47 4.83 -39.19
N ALA A 58 -4.60 4.98 -39.89
CA ALA A 58 -5.43 3.87 -40.36
C ALA A 58 -4.66 2.97 -41.34
N SER A 59 -3.99 3.55 -42.34
CA SER A 59 -3.16 2.80 -43.29
C SER A 59 -2.02 2.04 -42.61
N GLY A 60 -1.29 2.70 -41.69
CA GLY A 60 -0.21 2.08 -40.93
C GLY A 60 -0.70 0.90 -40.08
N PHE A 61 -1.85 1.03 -39.43
CA PHE A 61 -2.44 -0.06 -38.65
C PHE A 61 -2.89 -1.23 -39.54
N LEU A 62 -3.53 -0.96 -40.68
CA LEU A 62 -3.97 -2.00 -41.62
C LEU A 62 -2.79 -2.81 -42.16
N GLN A 63 -1.68 -2.14 -42.47
CA GLN A 63 -0.43 -2.80 -42.89
C GLN A 63 0.11 -3.73 -41.79
N GLN A 64 0.04 -3.33 -40.52
CA GLN A 64 0.44 -4.18 -39.39
C GLN A 64 -0.51 -5.37 -39.19
N LEU A 65 -1.81 -5.19 -39.46
CA LEU A 65 -2.85 -6.18 -39.22
C LEU A 65 -2.88 -7.31 -40.26
N ASP A 66 -2.58 -7.01 -41.53
CA ASP A 66 -2.61 -7.97 -42.64
C ASP A 66 -1.20 -8.33 -43.16
N GLY A 67 -0.16 -7.72 -42.58
CA GLY A 67 1.21 -7.84 -43.06
C GLY A 67 1.49 -6.98 -44.29
N THR A 68 2.73 -7.01 -44.78
CA THR A 68 3.18 -6.21 -45.93
C THR A 68 2.58 -6.65 -47.29
N ALA A 69 1.68 -7.64 -47.31
CA ALA A 69 1.42 -8.45 -48.51
C ALA A 69 -0.01 -8.40 -49.06
N ASN A 70 -0.93 -7.64 -48.49
CA ASN A 70 -2.30 -7.59 -49.02
C ASN A 70 -2.56 -6.32 -49.84
N GLU A 71 -2.35 -6.42 -51.15
CA GLU A 71 -2.78 -5.44 -52.17
C GLU A 71 -4.31 -5.18 -52.13
N ALA A 72 -5.05 -5.98 -51.37
CA ALA A 72 -6.50 -5.85 -51.14
C ALA A 72 -6.92 -4.52 -50.48
N TYR A 73 -5.99 -3.75 -49.90
CA TYR A 73 -6.27 -2.43 -49.32
C TYR A 73 -5.81 -1.28 -50.22
N ASN A 74 -5.85 -1.46 -51.54
CA ASN A 74 -5.83 -0.36 -52.51
C ASN A 74 -7.17 0.43 -52.45
N LEU A 75 -7.53 0.85 -51.23
CA LEU A 75 -8.84 1.36 -50.91
C LEU A 75 -8.81 2.87 -51.04
N ALA A 76 -9.70 3.38 -51.89
CA ALA A 76 -9.98 4.79 -52.04
C ALA A 76 -10.29 5.51 -50.71
N ASN A 77 -10.61 4.75 -49.63
CA ASN A 77 -10.82 5.27 -48.28
C ASN A 77 -10.20 4.36 -47.19
N PRO A 78 -8.97 4.64 -46.72
CA PRO A 78 -8.33 3.89 -45.64
C PRO A 78 -9.10 3.90 -44.30
N MET A 79 -9.83 4.97 -44.02
CA MET A 79 -10.57 5.12 -42.77
C MET A 79 -11.78 4.19 -42.71
N GLU A 80 -12.52 4.07 -43.82
CA GLU A 80 -13.63 3.11 -43.95
C GLU A 80 -13.12 1.67 -43.82
N ALA A 81 -12.01 1.36 -44.50
CA ALA A 81 -11.35 0.06 -44.43
C ALA A 81 -10.96 -0.32 -43.00
N PHE A 82 -10.35 0.63 -42.29
CA PHE A 82 -9.95 0.48 -40.89
C PHE A 82 -11.17 0.25 -39.99
N ALA A 83 -12.24 1.04 -40.13
CA ALA A 83 -13.47 0.85 -39.36
C ALA A 83 -14.10 -0.54 -39.58
N ARG A 84 -14.17 -1.00 -40.85
CA ARG A 84 -14.66 -2.36 -41.18
C ARG A 84 -13.77 -3.45 -40.58
N ALA A 85 -12.44 -3.31 -40.68
CA ALA A 85 -11.49 -4.25 -40.09
C ALA A 85 -11.65 -4.35 -38.57
N LEU A 86 -11.81 -3.22 -37.89
CA LEU A 86 -12.11 -3.17 -36.46
C LEU A 86 -13.42 -3.89 -36.09
N CYS A 87 -14.43 -3.89 -36.97
CA CYS A 87 -15.68 -4.63 -36.77
C CYS A 87 -15.55 -6.14 -37.01
N GLN A 88 -14.69 -6.58 -37.93
CA GLN A 88 -14.66 -7.96 -38.42
C GLN A 88 -13.54 -8.83 -37.83
N ARG A 89 -12.36 -8.24 -37.55
CA ARG A 89 -11.16 -9.01 -37.17
C ARG A 89 -11.23 -9.51 -35.73
N LYS A 90 -10.50 -10.58 -35.39
CA LYS A 90 -10.47 -11.12 -34.03
C LYS A 90 -9.80 -10.15 -33.06
N CYS A 91 -10.27 -10.10 -31.83
CA CYS A 91 -9.75 -9.21 -30.78
C CYS A 91 -8.23 -9.34 -30.58
N ARG A 92 -7.71 -10.58 -30.61
CA ARG A 92 -6.28 -10.84 -30.46
C ARG A 92 -5.45 -10.24 -31.60
N ASP A 93 -5.95 -10.32 -32.82
CA ASP A 93 -5.24 -9.81 -34.00
C ASP A 93 -5.19 -8.29 -33.98
N LEU A 94 -6.28 -7.64 -33.56
CA LEU A 94 -6.32 -6.18 -33.37
C LEU A 94 -5.30 -5.70 -32.32
N VAL A 95 -5.28 -6.34 -31.15
CA VAL A 95 -4.34 -5.96 -30.08
C VAL A 95 -2.90 -6.27 -30.49
N ARG A 96 -2.66 -7.36 -31.23
CA ARG A 96 -1.33 -7.70 -31.74
C ARG A 96 -0.86 -6.73 -32.81
N ALA A 97 -1.74 -6.27 -33.70
CA ALA A 97 -1.40 -5.24 -34.66
C ALA A 97 -1.02 -3.93 -33.94
N ALA A 98 -1.79 -3.53 -32.92
CA ALA A 98 -1.53 -2.29 -32.18
C ALA A 98 -0.26 -2.30 -31.31
N PHE A 99 0.10 -3.44 -30.69
CA PHE A 99 1.16 -3.50 -29.68
C PHE A 99 2.27 -4.52 -29.95
N GLY A 100 2.17 -5.34 -31.00
CA GLY A 100 3.09 -6.44 -31.27
C GLY A 100 2.77 -7.71 -30.46
N SER A 101 3.78 -8.57 -30.28
CA SER A 101 3.63 -9.85 -29.55
C SER A 101 3.49 -9.64 -28.05
N PHE A 102 2.67 -10.46 -27.38
CA PHE A 102 2.48 -10.44 -25.92
C PHE A 102 2.24 -11.86 -25.38
N GLU A 103 2.52 -12.06 -24.09
CA GLU A 103 2.30 -13.34 -23.41
C GLU A 103 0.81 -13.70 -23.27
N ASN A 104 0.54 -14.98 -23.06
CA ASN A 104 -0.81 -15.45 -22.75
C ASN A 104 -1.36 -14.77 -21.48
N GLY A 105 -2.64 -14.43 -21.50
CA GLY A 105 -3.34 -13.82 -20.36
C GLY A 105 -3.76 -12.37 -20.56
N LEU A 106 -3.11 -11.61 -21.45
CA LEU A 106 -3.49 -10.21 -21.74
C LEU A 106 -4.97 -10.09 -22.16
N MET A 107 -5.45 -10.96 -23.04
CA MET A 107 -6.85 -10.94 -23.47
C MET A 107 -7.81 -11.19 -22.30
N GLY A 108 -7.43 -12.04 -21.34
CA GLY A 108 -8.22 -12.25 -20.12
C GLY A 108 -8.22 -11.02 -19.22
N ALA A 109 -7.06 -10.37 -19.08
CA ALA A 109 -6.90 -9.12 -18.33
C ALA A 109 -7.77 -7.99 -18.93
N LEU A 110 -7.72 -7.80 -20.26
CA LEU A 110 -8.58 -6.85 -20.97
C LEU A 110 -10.07 -7.16 -20.74
N GLY A 111 -10.48 -8.42 -20.84
CA GLY A 111 -11.88 -8.82 -20.59
C GLY A 111 -12.37 -8.47 -19.18
N ARG A 112 -11.49 -8.49 -18.18
CA ARG A 112 -11.78 -8.16 -16.78
C ARG A 112 -11.85 -6.66 -16.47
N ILE A 113 -11.48 -5.77 -17.40
CA ILE A 113 -11.71 -4.32 -17.25
C ILE A 113 -13.20 -4.00 -17.28
N GLY A 114 -13.99 -4.81 -17.99
CA GLY A 114 -15.42 -4.61 -18.17
C GLY A 114 -15.75 -3.79 -19.43
N GLY A 115 -16.87 -3.08 -19.41
CA GLY A 115 -17.39 -2.38 -20.59
C GLY A 115 -16.91 -0.94 -20.78
N GLY A 116 -16.48 -0.28 -19.71
CA GLY A 116 -15.98 1.10 -19.74
C GLY A 116 -14.48 1.17 -20.02
N PRO A 117 -13.96 2.22 -20.67
CA PRO A 117 -12.53 2.35 -20.90
C PRO A 117 -11.75 2.58 -19.60
N LEU A 118 -10.44 2.33 -19.64
CA LEU A 118 -9.53 2.87 -18.63
C LEU A 118 -9.55 4.40 -18.65
N ASP A 119 -9.28 5.03 -17.50
CA ASP A 119 -9.41 6.47 -17.29
C ASP A 119 -8.54 7.28 -18.28
N ARG A 120 -7.39 6.71 -18.64
CA ARG A 120 -6.40 7.34 -19.52
C ARG A 120 -5.94 6.37 -20.61
N PRO A 121 -5.78 6.81 -21.87
CA PRO A 121 -5.34 5.95 -22.98
C PRO A 121 -4.02 5.21 -22.72
N HIS A 122 -3.01 5.89 -22.15
CA HIS A 122 -1.68 5.30 -21.94
C HIS A 122 -1.68 4.08 -21.00
N LEU A 123 -2.71 3.91 -20.17
CA LEU A 123 -2.82 2.76 -19.27
C LEU A 123 -2.99 1.44 -20.03
N TYR A 124 -3.48 1.45 -21.28
CA TYR A 124 -3.48 0.24 -22.12
C TYR A 124 -2.05 -0.16 -22.49
N ARG A 125 -1.18 0.80 -22.83
CA ARG A 125 0.23 0.52 -23.10
C ARG A 125 0.96 0.00 -21.86
N GLU A 126 0.71 0.59 -20.69
CA GLU A 126 1.25 0.10 -19.41
C GLU A 126 0.77 -1.33 -19.11
N LEU A 127 -0.53 -1.61 -19.30
CA LEU A 127 -1.06 -2.96 -19.10
C LEU A 127 -0.40 -3.96 -20.05
N VAL A 128 -0.20 -3.59 -21.31
CA VAL A 128 0.44 -4.47 -22.30
C VAL A 128 1.91 -4.70 -21.97
N SER A 129 2.65 -3.69 -21.52
CA SER A 129 4.07 -3.83 -21.17
C SER A 129 4.28 -4.89 -20.08
N PHE A 130 3.34 -5.01 -19.13
CA PHE A 130 3.37 -6.07 -18.12
C PHE A 130 3.39 -7.49 -18.72
N PHE A 131 2.82 -7.69 -19.91
CA PHE A 131 2.77 -8.98 -20.62
C PHE A 131 3.82 -9.11 -21.74
N GLN A 132 4.66 -8.11 -21.97
CA GLN A 132 5.72 -8.15 -22.99
C GLN A 132 7.10 -8.30 -22.36
N GLU A 133 7.32 -7.61 -21.24
CA GLU A 133 8.64 -7.47 -20.65
C GLU A 133 8.90 -8.58 -19.62
N ARG A 134 10.06 -9.25 -19.74
CA ARG A 134 10.43 -10.37 -18.86
C ARG A 134 10.52 -9.98 -17.39
N GLU A 135 10.92 -8.74 -17.11
CA GLU A 135 10.99 -8.16 -15.76
C GLU A 135 9.61 -8.03 -15.09
N HIS A 136 8.54 -7.98 -15.89
CA HIS A 136 7.17 -7.82 -15.40
C HIS A 136 6.40 -9.14 -15.29
N ARG A 137 7.05 -10.30 -15.47
CA ARG A 137 6.42 -11.63 -15.37
C ARG A 137 5.65 -11.85 -14.06
N ALA A 138 6.14 -11.32 -12.94
CA ALA A 138 5.44 -11.39 -11.66
C ALA A 138 4.09 -10.64 -11.73
N LYS A 139 4.09 -9.42 -12.30
CA LYS A 139 2.87 -8.61 -12.51
C LYS A 139 1.90 -9.34 -13.44
N ALA A 140 2.37 -9.84 -14.59
CA ALA A 140 1.53 -10.61 -15.51
C ALA A 140 0.91 -11.85 -14.85
N ARG A 141 1.69 -12.60 -14.07
CA ARG A 141 1.20 -13.77 -13.34
C ARG A 141 0.11 -13.37 -12.34
N THR A 142 0.35 -12.34 -11.54
CA THR A 142 -0.62 -11.84 -10.56
C THR A 142 -1.90 -11.36 -11.22
N LEU A 143 -1.79 -10.65 -12.33
CA LEU A 143 -2.94 -10.16 -13.09
C LEU A 143 -3.85 -11.26 -13.62
N ARG A 144 -3.36 -12.51 -13.75
CA ARG A 144 -4.21 -13.66 -14.11
C ARG A 144 -5.19 -14.04 -13.00
N HIS A 145 -4.88 -13.68 -11.75
CA HIS A 145 -5.63 -14.05 -10.55
C HIS A 145 -6.40 -12.89 -9.93
N VAL A 146 -6.08 -11.65 -10.30
CA VAL A 146 -6.84 -10.44 -9.94
C VAL A 146 -8.28 -10.55 -10.47
N ARG A 147 -9.27 -10.31 -9.60
CA ARG A 147 -10.69 -10.50 -9.92
C ARG A 147 -11.24 -9.41 -10.84
N VAL A 148 -10.90 -8.16 -10.57
CA VAL A 148 -11.37 -6.98 -11.31
C VAL A 148 -10.16 -6.19 -11.76
N MET A 149 -10.10 -5.83 -13.04
CA MET A 149 -9.06 -4.95 -13.57
C MET A 149 -9.59 -3.53 -13.63
N SER A 150 -8.85 -2.56 -13.12
CA SER A 150 -9.18 -1.14 -13.26
C SER A 150 -7.95 -0.30 -13.56
N SER A 151 -8.17 0.98 -13.84
CA SER A 151 -7.10 1.99 -13.91
C SER A 151 -6.26 2.00 -12.62
N GLU A 152 -6.91 1.80 -11.47
CA GLU A 152 -6.24 1.79 -10.17
C GLU A 152 -5.37 0.54 -9.99
N THR A 153 -5.84 -0.63 -10.44
CA THR A 153 -5.03 -1.86 -10.43
C THR A 153 -3.71 -1.69 -11.19
N ILE A 154 -3.74 -1.02 -12.34
CA ILE A 154 -2.54 -0.77 -13.16
C ILE A 154 -1.58 0.16 -12.41
N LYS A 155 -2.08 1.26 -11.83
CA LYS A 155 -1.28 2.20 -11.02
C LYS A 155 -0.66 1.53 -9.79
N VAL A 156 -1.43 0.69 -9.09
CA VAL A 156 -0.95 -0.09 -7.94
C VAL A 156 0.21 -0.99 -8.37
N LEU A 157 0.06 -1.78 -9.44
CA LEU A 157 1.11 -2.67 -9.93
C LEU A 157 2.38 -1.95 -10.41
N ARG A 158 2.26 -0.70 -10.83
CA ARG A 158 3.42 0.13 -11.18
C ARG A 158 4.21 0.55 -9.93
N THR A 159 3.51 0.85 -8.84
CA THR A 159 4.09 1.43 -7.63
C THR A 159 4.53 0.36 -6.63
N LEU A 160 3.81 -0.75 -6.57
CA LEU A 160 3.95 -1.75 -5.53
C LEU A 160 5.27 -2.54 -5.65
N ASP A 161 5.94 -2.74 -4.52
CA ASP A 161 7.19 -3.52 -4.44
C ASP A 161 7.00 -4.94 -5.01
N PRO A 162 7.98 -5.49 -5.77
CA PRO A 162 7.88 -6.82 -6.36
C PRO A 162 7.53 -7.95 -5.37
N LEU A 163 7.89 -7.81 -4.09
CA LEU A 163 7.55 -8.78 -3.05
C LEU A 163 6.04 -8.86 -2.83
N TRP A 164 5.35 -7.72 -2.82
CA TRP A 164 3.91 -7.64 -2.66
C TRP A 164 3.15 -8.05 -3.91
N VAL A 165 3.68 -7.69 -5.09
CA VAL A 165 3.06 -7.99 -6.39
C VAL A 165 2.73 -9.47 -6.52
N SER A 166 3.53 -10.36 -5.92
CA SER A 166 3.32 -11.82 -5.99
C SER A 166 2.02 -12.30 -5.32
N ASN A 167 1.32 -11.46 -4.56
CA ASN A 167 0.07 -11.78 -3.88
C ASN A 167 -1.13 -11.01 -4.48
N PRO A 168 -2.00 -11.68 -5.27
CA PRO A 168 -3.17 -11.03 -5.90
C PRO A 168 -4.14 -10.39 -4.91
N HIS A 169 -4.28 -10.95 -3.70
CA HIS A 169 -5.19 -10.40 -2.69
C HIS A 169 -4.75 -9.00 -2.24
N LEU A 170 -3.44 -8.80 -2.07
CA LEU A 170 -2.89 -7.51 -1.69
C LEU A 170 -3.01 -6.47 -2.79
N VAL A 171 -2.85 -6.88 -4.06
CA VAL A 171 -3.10 -6.01 -5.21
C VAL A 171 -4.57 -5.59 -5.26
N ASP A 172 -5.50 -6.53 -5.09
CA ASP A 172 -6.94 -6.25 -5.05
C ASP A 172 -7.33 -5.35 -3.87
N MET A 173 -6.67 -5.49 -2.72
CA MET A 173 -6.90 -4.67 -1.52
C MET A 173 -6.40 -3.25 -1.73
N CYS A 174 -5.16 -3.07 -2.23
CA CYS A 174 -4.62 -1.75 -2.56
C CYS A 174 -5.46 -1.04 -3.61
N SER A 175 -5.89 -1.74 -4.66
CA SER A 175 -6.67 -1.16 -5.74
C SER A 175 -8.04 -0.60 -5.30
N ARG A 176 -8.55 -1.01 -4.13
CA ARG A 176 -9.86 -0.61 -3.62
C ARG A 176 -9.80 0.38 -2.47
N HIS A 177 -8.84 0.21 -1.56
CA HIS A 177 -8.89 0.86 -0.24
C HIS A 177 -7.55 1.40 0.26
N GLY A 178 -6.45 1.16 -0.45
CA GLY A 178 -5.11 1.36 0.10
C GLY A 178 -4.19 2.15 -0.81
N SER A 179 -3.12 2.68 -0.21
CA SER A 179 -1.99 3.21 -0.97
C SER A 179 -0.90 2.15 -1.10
N ALA A 180 -0.49 1.86 -2.33
CA ALA A 180 0.68 1.01 -2.60
C ALA A 180 1.96 1.58 -1.96
N SER A 181 2.08 2.92 -1.82
CA SER A 181 3.23 3.54 -1.17
C SER A 181 3.35 3.17 0.31
N GLY A 182 2.22 3.13 1.03
CA GLY A 182 2.20 2.79 2.45
C GLY A 182 2.65 1.35 2.71
N LEU A 183 2.29 0.40 1.84
CA LEU A 183 2.81 -0.96 1.95
C LEU A 183 4.31 -1.06 1.66
N ASN A 184 4.82 -0.29 0.71
CA ASN A 184 6.25 -0.25 0.43
C ASN A 184 7.04 0.38 1.59
N GLU A 185 6.51 1.45 2.19
CA GLU A 185 7.05 2.05 3.41
C GLU A 185 7.06 1.06 4.57
N ALA A 186 5.99 0.30 4.76
CA ALA A 186 5.92 -0.72 5.80
C ALA A 186 6.95 -1.84 5.61
N LEU A 187 7.26 -2.26 4.37
CA LEU A 187 8.39 -3.19 4.14
C LEU A 187 9.73 -2.58 4.50
N ARG A 188 9.98 -1.33 4.11
CA ARG A 188 11.22 -0.63 4.45
C ARG A 188 11.37 -0.52 5.97
N PHE A 189 10.27 -0.21 6.66
CA PHE A 189 10.20 -0.15 8.11
C PHE A 189 10.47 -1.50 8.77
N ILE A 190 9.91 -2.61 8.26
CA ILE A 190 10.25 -3.95 8.78
C ILE A 190 11.75 -4.22 8.62
N ARG A 191 12.34 -3.91 7.47
CA ARG A 191 13.77 -4.17 7.22
C ARG A 191 14.70 -3.33 8.11
N SER A 192 14.31 -2.13 8.50
CA SER A 192 15.14 -1.31 9.39
C SER A 192 15.26 -1.90 10.79
N TYR A 193 14.25 -2.64 11.26
CA TYR A 193 14.18 -3.14 12.63
C TYR A 193 14.29 -4.65 12.80
N CYS A 194 14.21 -5.42 11.71
CA CYS A 194 14.29 -6.88 11.74
C CYS A 194 15.44 -7.34 10.83
N SER A 195 16.60 -7.70 11.39
CA SER A 195 17.76 -8.13 10.59
C SER A 195 17.47 -9.38 9.75
N GLY A 196 16.59 -10.27 10.24
CA GLY A 196 16.12 -11.45 9.53
C GLY A 196 15.07 -11.20 8.44
N ALA A 197 14.68 -9.94 8.17
CA ALA A 197 13.71 -9.60 7.13
C ALA A 197 14.33 -9.57 5.72
N ASP A 198 14.94 -10.67 5.31
CA ASP A 198 15.41 -10.85 3.94
C ASP A 198 14.24 -11.08 2.96
N ASP A 199 14.51 -10.95 1.67
CA ASP A 199 13.52 -11.14 0.59
C ASP A 199 12.82 -12.50 0.66
N HIS A 200 13.52 -13.55 1.06
CA HIS A 200 13.00 -14.90 1.07
C HIS A 200 12.04 -15.11 2.26
N ALA A 201 12.42 -14.65 3.45
CA ALA A 201 11.59 -14.65 4.64
C ALA A 201 10.32 -13.80 4.42
N LEU A 202 10.47 -12.59 3.88
CA LEU A 202 9.35 -11.71 3.54
C LEU A 202 8.42 -12.36 2.52
N ARG A 203 8.93 -12.92 1.41
CA ARG A 203 8.09 -13.62 0.42
C ARG A 203 7.27 -14.75 1.03
N ARG A 204 7.86 -15.55 1.93
CA ARG A 204 7.14 -16.64 2.61
C ARG A 204 6.02 -16.09 3.48
N SER A 205 6.27 -15.06 4.28
CA SER A 205 5.24 -14.44 5.13
C SER A 205 4.15 -13.76 4.30
N ILE A 206 4.50 -13.05 3.21
CA ILE A 206 3.54 -12.36 2.34
C ILE A 206 2.59 -13.34 1.66
N LYS A 207 3.05 -14.55 1.29
CA LYS A 207 2.20 -15.59 0.72
C LYS A 207 1.10 -16.07 1.66
N MET A 208 1.30 -15.94 2.96
CA MET A 208 0.30 -16.33 3.97
C MET A 208 -0.78 -15.27 4.17
N VAL A 209 -0.58 -14.05 3.67
CA VAL A 209 -1.58 -12.99 3.73
C VAL A 209 -2.68 -13.28 2.71
N GLY A 210 -3.93 -13.31 3.17
CA GLY A 210 -5.06 -13.70 2.33
C GLY A 210 -6.38 -13.28 2.97
N PRO A 211 -7.53 -13.69 2.41
CA PRO A 211 -8.84 -13.23 2.91
C PRO A 211 -9.08 -13.51 4.41
N ALA A 212 -8.46 -14.54 4.96
CA ALA A 212 -8.57 -14.91 6.38
C ALA A 212 -7.49 -14.30 7.29
N SER A 213 -6.45 -13.65 6.72
CA SER A 213 -5.32 -13.09 7.45
C SER A 213 -5.11 -11.63 7.07
N THR A 214 -5.19 -10.73 8.05
CA THR A 214 -5.08 -9.29 7.80
C THR A 214 -3.63 -8.87 7.60
N THR A 215 -3.43 -7.75 6.91
CA THR A 215 -2.13 -7.08 6.83
C THR A 215 -1.63 -6.68 8.22
N ASP A 216 -2.52 -6.31 9.15
CA ASP A 216 -2.14 -6.02 10.54
C ASP A 216 -1.50 -7.24 11.21
N ALA A 217 -2.11 -8.43 11.11
CA ALA A 217 -1.52 -9.66 11.66
C ALA A 217 -0.13 -9.94 11.07
N PHE A 218 0.06 -9.72 9.76
CA PHE A 218 1.37 -9.82 9.13
C PHE A 218 2.39 -8.85 9.76
N PHE A 219 2.02 -7.59 9.97
CA PHE A 219 2.93 -6.60 10.56
C PHE A 219 3.23 -6.90 12.02
N GLN A 220 2.22 -7.31 12.82
CA GLN A 220 2.42 -7.69 14.21
C GLN A 220 3.40 -8.85 14.36
N GLU A 221 3.30 -9.88 13.50
CA GLU A 221 4.25 -11.00 13.48
C GLU A 221 5.69 -10.56 13.18
N TRP A 222 5.87 -9.56 12.32
CA TRP A 222 7.20 -9.00 12.06
C TRP A 222 7.71 -8.10 13.19
N PHE A 223 6.84 -7.28 13.80
CA PHE A 223 7.23 -6.42 14.92
C PHE A 223 7.68 -7.24 16.13
N ARG A 224 7.07 -8.40 16.38
CA ARG A 224 7.50 -9.35 17.43
C ARG A 224 8.90 -9.95 17.18
N LYS A 225 9.44 -9.81 15.96
CA LYS A 225 10.78 -10.27 15.56
C LYS A 225 11.79 -9.14 15.47
N ALA A 226 11.41 -7.91 15.84
CA ALA A 226 12.31 -6.79 15.79
C ALA A 226 13.47 -7.00 16.77
N ASP A 227 14.68 -6.99 16.22
CA ASP A 227 15.94 -7.19 16.95
C ASP A 227 16.70 -5.89 17.17
N ARG A 228 16.19 -4.80 16.61
CA ARG A 228 16.71 -3.45 16.74
C ARG A 228 15.54 -2.53 17.00
N PHE A 229 15.66 -1.68 18.01
CA PHE A 229 14.76 -0.56 18.25
C PHE A 229 15.45 0.76 17.92
N PRO A 230 14.68 1.87 17.80
CA PRO A 230 15.27 3.20 17.75
C PRO A 230 16.23 3.42 18.93
N THR A 231 17.26 4.24 18.70
CA THR A 231 18.23 4.58 19.75
C THR A 231 17.51 5.31 20.89
N GLY A 232 17.67 4.80 22.10
CA GLY A 232 17.15 5.41 23.33
C GLY A 232 18.10 6.46 23.92
N PRO A 233 17.80 6.96 25.13
CA PRO A 233 18.73 7.84 25.86
C PRO A 233 20.04 7.12 26.18
N GLU A 234 21.12 7.90 26.27
CA GLU A 234 22.40 7.41 26.79
C GLU A 234 22.32 7.29 28.31
N ILE A 235 22.25 6.06 28.82
CA ILE A 235 22.20 5.79 30.26
C ILE A 235 23.58 5.28 30.72
N ARG A 236 24.22 6.02 31.63
CA ARG A 236 25.60 5.76 32.09
C ARG A 236 25.70 4.91 33.36
N THR A 237 24.60 4.31 33.79
CA THR A 237 24.52 3.46 34.98
C THR A 237 24.14 2.04 34.59
N ASP A 238 24.72 1.06 35.28
CA ASP A 238 24.43 -0.37 35.10
C ASP A 238 23.11 -0.80 35.76
N ARG A 239 22.51 0.08 36.57
CA ARG A 239 21.24 -0.17 37.25
C ARG A 239 20.02 -0.15 36.32
N PHE A 240 20.14 0.45 35.14
CA PHE A 240 19.11 0.42 34.11
C PHE A 240 19.58 -0.41 32.92
N ARG A 241 18.78 -1.42 32.57
CA ARG A 241 18.95 -2.22 31.36
C ARG A 241 17.98 -1.72 30.28
N PRO A 242 18.46 -1.22 29.13
CA PRO A 242 17.58 -0.85 28.03
C PRO A 242 16.86 -2.08 27.44
N LEU A 243 15.57 -1.95 27.17
CA LEU A 243 14.80 -2.97 26.43
C LEU A 243 14.96 -2.71 24.94
N SER A 244 16.05 -3.24 24.35
CA SER A 244 16.52 -2.88 23.01
C SER A 244 15.92 -3.67 21.86
N SER A 245 15.11 -4.69 22.17
CA SER A 245 14.51 -5.60 21.18
C SER A 245 13.09 -6.04 21.57
N ALA A 246 12.35 -6.60 20.61
CA ALA A 246 11.05 -7.21 20.86
C ALA A 246 11.15 -8.36 21.87
N THR A 247 12.20 -9.17 21.79
CA THR A 247 12.48 -10.25 22.74
C THR A 247 12.64 -9.70 24.15
N ASP A 248 13.45 -8.64 24.33
CA ASP A 248 13.63 -7.99 25.63
C ASP A 248 12.29 -7.54 26.25
N MET A 249 11.44 -6.88 25.46
CA MET A 249 10.12 -6.42 25.93
C MET A 249 9.17 -7.57 26.25
N ILE A 250 9.17 -8.65 25.46
CA ILE A 250 8.31 -9.81 25.71
C ILE A 250 8.73 -10.52 26.98
N GLU A 251 10.03 -10.72 27.19
CA GLU A 251 10.56 -11.36 28.39
C GLU A 251 10.34 -10.51 29.63
N ALA A 252 10.63 -9.20 29.57
CA ALA A 252 10.31 -8.27 30.65
C ALA A 252 8.80 -8.29 30.95
N GLY A 253 7.95 -8.27 29.92
CA GLY A 253 6.50 -8.33 30.11
C GLY A 253 6.02 -9.62 30.79
N ARG A 254 6.69 -10.75 30.56
CA ARG A 254 6.42 -12.00 31.29
C ARG A 254 6.89 -11.92 32.75
N ARG A 255 8.11 -11.43 33.00
CA ARG A 255 8.69 -11.30 34.35
C ARG A 255 7.86 -10.36 35.25
N PHE A 256 7.46 -9.22 34.70
CA PHE A 256 6.67 -8.21 35.41
C PHE A 256 5.16 -8.44 35.28
N ARG A 257 4.71 -9.50 34.59
CA ARG A 257 3.30 -9.80 34.30
C ARG A 257 2.50 -8.59 33.78
N ASN A 258 3.07 -7.89 32.80
CA ASN A 258 2.48 -6.69 32.21
C ASN A 258 2.31 -6.78 30.68
N CYS A 259 1.85 -5.69 30.07
CA CYS A 259 1.52 -5.61 28.65
C CYS A 259 2.67 -5.12 27.76
N LEU A 260 3.94 -5.14 28.18
CA LEU A 260 5.06 -4.62 27.40
C LEU A 260 5.14 -5.19 25.98
N GLY A 261 4.87 -6.48 25.79
CA GLY A 261 4.86 -7.09 24.45
C GLY A 261 3.84 -6.48 23.48
N LYS A 262 2.79 -5.79 23.97
CA LYS A 262 1.82 -5.06 23.15
C LYS A 262 2.30 -3.65 22.77
N LYS A 263 3.32 -3.12 23.45
CA LYS A 263 3.88 -1.78 23.26
C LYS A 263 5.01 -1.71 22.24
N ILE A 264 5.48 -2.85 21.74
CA ILE A 264 6.56 -2.94 20.73
C ILE A 264 6.31 -2.01 19.54
N ARG A 265 5.08 -1.96 19.03
CA ARG A 265 4.73 -1.09 17.90
C ARG A 265 4.99 0.38 18.22
N ASP A 266 4.63 0.83 19.42
CA ASP A 266 4.81 2.23 19.79
C ASP A 266 6.31 2.56 19.99
N VAL A 267 7.11 1.59 20.46
CA VAL A 267 8.58 1.73 20.50
C VAL A 267 9.19 1.82 19.11
N LEU A 268 8.79 0.93 18.19
CA LEU A 268 9.29 0.96 16.80
C LEU A 268 8.93 2.28 16.07
N LEU A 269 7.79 2.88 16.43
CA LEU A 269 7.36 4.19 15.95
C LEU A 269 8.05 5.37 16.64
N GLY A 270 8.96 5.09 17.59
CA GLY A 270 9.66 6.12 18.35
C GLY A 270 8.76 6.94 19.27
N ARG A 271 7.63 6.38 19.71
CA ARG A 271 6.71 7.06 20.66
C ARG A 271 7.12 6.85 22.10
N TYR A 272 7.73 5.71 22.39
CA TYR A 272 8.18 5.34 23.72
C TYR A 272 9.52 4.63 23.66
N TYR A 273 10.21 4.62 24.79
CA TYR A 273 11.35 3.77 25.07
C TYR A 273 11.20 3.19 26.47
N TYR A 274 11.73 1.99 26.69
CA TYR A 274 11.55 1.30 27.96
C TYR A 274 12.89 0.88 28.55
N LEU A 275 13.05 1.11 29.85
CA LEU A 275 14.16 0.63 30.66
C LEU A 275 13.65 -0.36 31.71
N GLU A 276 14.49 -1.34 32.06
CA GLU A 276 14.29 -2.21 33.21
C GLU A 276 15.27 -1.80 34.31
N TRP A 277 14.74 -1.45 35.48
CA TRP A 277 15.53 -1.27 36.68
C TRP A 277 15.98 -2.64 37.20
N ALA A 278 17.28 -2.91 37.16
CA ALA A 278 17.86 -4.21 37.42
C ALA A 278 17.96 -4.58 38.91
N VAL A 279 17.75 -3.62 39.81
CA VAL A 279 17.85 -3.84 41.27
C VAL A 279 16.51 -4.34 41.82
N SER A 280 16.54 -5.47 42.54
CA SER A 280 15.37 -6.07 43.20
C SER A 280 14.66 -5.05 44.11
N PRO A 281 13.31 -4.94 44.08
CA PRO A 281 12.34 -5.84 43.43
C PRO A 281 12.15 -5.65 41.90
N GLY A 282 12.96 -4.80 41.26
CA GLY A 282 12.87 -4.50 39.83
C GLY A 282 11.72 -3.56 39.49
N ALA A 283 11.84 -2.84 38.38
CA ALA A 283 10.78 -1.99 37.85
C ALA A 283 10.93 -1.81 36.34
N VAL A 284 9.86 -1.36 35.69
CA VAL A 284 9.87 -0.94 34.28
C VAL A 284 9.65 0.56 34.24
N VAL A 285 10.54 1.27 33.54
CA VAL A 285 10.43 2.71 33.31
C VAL A 285 9.96 2.94 31.88
N GLU A 286 8.88 3.70 31.71
CA GLU A 286 8.37 4.17 30.42
C GLU A 286 8.87 5.59 30.17
N LEU A 287 9.53 5.78 29.03
CA LEU A 287 10.08 7.05 28.60
C LEU A 287 9.39 7.52 27.32
N LYS A 288 9.19 8.82 27.20
CA LYS A 288 8.65 9.48 26.00
C LYS A 288 9.67 10.47 25.44
N PRO A 289 9.97 10.43 24.13
CA PRO A 289 10.90 11.36 23.54
C PRO A 289 10.27 12.76 23.46
N LEU A 290 11.09 13.78 23.64
CA LEU A 290 10.70 15.17 23.40
C LEU A 290 10.92 15.55 21.93
N SER A 291 10.34 16.68 21.53
CA SER A 291 10.36 17.16 20.13
C SER A 291 11.76 17.49 19.59
N ASP A 292 12.74 17.69 20.47
CA ASP A 292 14.14 17.91 20.09
C ASP A 292 14.88 16.63 19.65
N GLY A 293 14.26 15.46 19.82
CA GLY A 293 14.82 14.16 19.46
C GLY A 293 16.05 13.74 20.25
N ARG A 294 16.39 14.46 21.33
CA ARG A 294 17.57 14.19 22.17
C ARG A 294 17.19 13.95 23.62
N ASN A 295 16.20 14.67 24.11
CA ASN A 295 15.75 14.58 25.49
C ASN A 295 14.57 13.62 25.63
N TRP A 296 14.48 13.03 26.82
CA TRP A 296 13.50 12.02 27.17
C TRP A 296 12.84 12.40 28.48
N LEU A 297 11.53 12.22 28.53
CA LEU A 297 10.69 12.42 29.70
C LEU A 297 10.33 11.07 30.31
N VAL A 298 10.50 10.93 31.63
CA VAL A 298 9.95 9.81 32.40
C VAL A 298 8.44 10.00 32.49
N GLU A 299 7.69 9.12 31.83
CA GLU A 299 6.22 9.18 31.82
C GLU A 299 5.62 8.33 32.94
N ALA A 300 6.19 7.15 33.18
CA ALA A 300 5.72 6.27 34.24
C ALA A 300 6.77 5.27 34.71
N ILE A 301 6.61 4.79 35.95
CA ILE A 301 7.41 3.72 36.53
C ILE A 301 6.45 2.67 37.10
N TYR A 302 6.58 1.44 36.60
CA TYR A 302 5.68 0.33 36.92
C TYR A 302 6.40 -0.77 37.68
N GLY A 303 5.77 -1.24 38.75
CA GLY A 303 6.14 -2.48 39.42
C GLY A 303 5.57 -3.71 38.72
N HIS A 304 5.75 -4.86 39.38
CA HIS A 304 5.13 -6.12 38.99
C HIS A 304 3.59 -6.00 38.94
N ASP A 305 2.93 -6.63 37.97
CA ASP A 305 1.49 -6.51 37.68
C ASP A 305 1.01 -5.06 37.45
N ASN A 306 1.90 -4.15 37.03
CA ASN A 306 1.68 -2.70 36.93
C ASN A 306 1.29 -2.04 38.26
N THR A 307 1.67 -2.64 39.40
CA THR A 307 1.42 -2.06 40.72
C THR A 307 2.31 -0.83 40.97
N SER A 308 1.84 0.06 41.84
CA SER A 308 2.63 1.19 42.31
C SER A 308 3.79 0.71 43.19
N LEU A 309 4.94 1.34 43.06
CA LEU A 309 6.12 1.03 43.87
C LEU A 309 6.02 1.69 45.25
N HIS A 310 6.71 1.11 46.23
CA HIS A 310 6.92 1.76 47.52
C HIS A 310 7.65 3.10 47.33
N HIS A 311 7.25 4.12 48.09
CA HIS A 311 7.71 5.50 47.91
C HIS A 311 9.24 5.62 47.92
N GLU A 312 9.91 4.90 48.81
CA GLU A 312 11.37 4.92 48.95
C GLU A 312 12.08 4.35 47.72
N LEU A 313 11.58 3.25 47.15
CA LEU A 313 12.10 2.68 45.91
C LEU A 313 11.88 3.61 44.72
N LEU A 314 10.69 4.20 44.62
CA LEU A 314 10.38 5.17 43.56
C LEU A 314 11.33 6.38 43.64
N ARG A 315 11.61 6.89 44.85
CA ARG A 315 12.58 7.97 45.07
C ARG A 315 13.97 7.59 44.59
N ASN A 316 14.43 6.38 44.89
CA ASN A 316 15.74 5.89 44.46
C ASN A 316 15.84 5.77 42.94
N ILE A 317 14.81 5.21 42.29
CA ILE A 317 14.77 5.10 40.82
C ILE A 317 14.81 6.50 40.19
N ARG A 318 14.01 7.45 40.70
CA ARG A 318 13.98 8.83 40.20
C ARG A 318 15.31 9.56 40.35
N ALA A 319 15.97 9.40 41.50
CA ALA A 319 17.30 9.97 41.72
C ALA A 319 18.28 9.47 40.65
N ASP A 320 18.33 8.15 40.42
CA ASP A 320 19.20 7.57 39.41
C ASP A 320 18.83 7.97 37.97
N LEU A 321 17.54 8.15 37.64
CA LEU A 321 17.10 8.66 36.32
C LEU A 321 17.52 10.12 36.14
N CYS A 322 17.43 10.94 37.19
CA CYS A 322 17.85 12.34 37.19
C CYS A 322 19.37 12.45 37.00
N ASP A 323 20.14 11.63 37.72
CA ASP A 323 21.60 11.54 37.57
C ASP A 323 22.01 11.07 36.16
N ALA A 324 21.16 10.26 35.51
CA ALA A 324 21.31 9.87 34.12
C ALA A 324 20.85 10.95 33.11
N GLY A 325 20.40 12.12 33.57
CA GLY A 325 20.00 13.25 32.73
C GLY A 325 18.61 13.11 32.10
N LEU A 326 17.76 12.21 32.61
CA LEU A 326 16.38 12.09 32.16
C LEU A 326 15.51 13.12 32.87
N LEU A 327 14.59 13.73 32.10
CA LEU A 327 13.66 14.71 32.65
C LEU A 327 12.50 13.99 33.29
N GLU A 328 12.02 14.51 34.42
CA GLU A 328 10.79 14.05 35.05
C GLU A 328 9.79 15.20 35.09
N LEU A 329 8.53 14.90 34.81
CA LEU A 329 7.47 15.88 35.03
C LEU A 329 7.21 15.94 36.53
N ILE A 330 7.69 17.01 37.15
CA ILE A 330 7.31 17.31 38.53
C ILE A 330 5.89 17.85 38.43
N GLU A 331 4.90 17.01 38.71
CA GLU A 331 3.59 17.51 39.10
C GLU A 331 3.82 18.38 40.33
N ILE A 332 3.76 19.70 40.12
CA ILE A 332 3.63 20.64 41.21
C ILE A 332 2.27 20.32 41.80
N ARG A 333 2.24 19.45 42.81
CA ARG A 333 1.09 19.41 43.72
C ARG A 333 0.99 20.82 44.25
N GLU A 334 -0.03 21.55 43.80
CA GLU A 334 -0.35 22.82 44.42
C GLU A 334 -0.52 22.53 45.91
N ASP A 335 0.20 23.30 46.71
CA ASP A 335 0.03 23.30 48.15
C ASP A 335 -1.48 23.51 48.38
N PRO A 336 -2.17 22.66 49.16
CA PRO A 336 -3.62 22.82 49.38
C PRO A 336 -3.99 24.23 49.83
N GLU A 337 -3.09 24.90 50.56
CA GLU A 337 -3.27 26.31 50.95
C GLU A 337 -3.15 27.27 49.76
N LYS A 338 -2.27 26.99 48.78
CA LYS A 338 -2.13 27.76 47.55
C LYS A 338 -3.25 27.49 46.56
N GLU A 339 -3.77 26.28 46.50
CA GLU A 339 -4.94 25.92 45.67
C GLU A 339 -6.21 26.56 46.23
N GLU A 340 -6.37 26.58 47.56
CA GLU A 340 -7.43 27.33 48.24
C GLU A 340 -7.27 28.84 48.09
N LEU A 341 -6.04 29.36 48.16
CA LEU A 341 -5.73 30.77 47.90
C LEU A 341 -6.00 31.15 46.44
N ALA A 342 -5.63 30.31 45.47
CA ALA A 342 -5.91 30.53 44.05
C ALA A 342 -7.41 30.59 43.78
N ARG A 343 -8.19 29.65 44.37
CA ARG A 343 -9.67 29.69 44.35
C ARG A 343 -10.22 30.96 45.00
N THR A 344 -9.69 31.38 46.14
CA THR A 344 -10.10 32.61 46.85
C THR A 344 -9.79 33.87 46.04
N LEU A 345 -8.68 33.88 45.31
CA LEU A 345 -8.25 34.99 44.45
C LEU A 345 -8.92 35.00 43.06
N GLY A 346 -9.77 34.01 42.75
CA GLY A 346 -10.44 33.89 41.46
C GLY A 346 -9.48 33.59 40.29
N LEU A 347 -8.32 32.99 40.58
CA LEU A 347 -7.40 32.52 39.56
C LEU A 347 -7.87 31.14 39.10
N GLU A 348 -8.24 31.01 37.82
CA GLU A 348 -8.52 29.70 37.22
C GLU A 348 -7.26 28.83 37.28
N SER A 349 -7.44 27.53 37.51
CA SER A 349 -6.31 26.63 37.72
C SER A 349 -5.39 26.68 36.48
N PRO A 350 -4.07 26.77 36.64
CA PRO A 350 -3.12 26.69 35.54
C PRO A 350 -3.14 25.34 34.81
N LEU A 351 -4.07 24.43 35.10
CA LEU A 351 -4.22 23.16 34.40
C LEU A 351 -5.46 23.11 33.49
N ASP A 352 -6.35 24.10 33.56
CA ASP A 352 -7.56 24.14 32.73
C ASP A 352 -7.28 24.44 31.24
N TRP A 353 -6.06 24.85 30.88
CA TRP A 353 -5.63 25.10 29.50
C TRP A 353 -4.87 23.92 28.84
N LEU A 354 -4.70 22.79 29.55
CA LEU A 354 -3.96 21.62 29.05
C LEU A 354 -4.83 20.40 28.71
N ILE A 355 -6.17 20.54 28.71
CA ILE A 355 -7.12 19.47 28.30
C ILE A 355 -7.70 19.73 26.92
#